data_AF-A0A940ZWW0-F1
#
_entry.id   AF-A0A940ZWW0-F1
#
_cell.length_a   1.000
_cell.length_b   1.000
_cell.length_c   1.000
_cell.angle_alpha   90.00
_cell.angle_beta   90.00
_cell.angle_gamma   90.00
#
_symmetry.space_group_name_H-M   'P 1'
#
loop_
_entity.id
_entity.type
_entity.pdbx_description
1 polymer ?
#
loop_
_entity_poly.entity_id
_entity_poly.type
_entity_poly.pdbx_seq_one_letter_code
_entity_poly.pdbx_strand_id
1 'polypeptide(L)'
;MGGTWFDERHQTTLSSAKSLAALEWLRRVLGQYAPPDVARYGWQEASSLFLDGRAAMYLDGSSIYPLIEESGNSRVSSQVGYGPFPAGPGGSAAVVAVRGMAIAKQSRNPQAAWLFLQWASGPAMVRKALMHGILVARHSTWQDRIARSEVPADLAQSLQDAGRTGVPAWAPPVVAITSGREIVGRVLTAAVKGEDVRGAATTGARNLRELMAKTEQR
;
A
#
# COMPACT_ATOMS: atom_id res chain seq x y z
N MET A 1 12.52 4.12 8.75
CA MET A 1 13.00 5.35 9.41
C MET A 1 12.03 5.92 10.45
N GLY A 2 10.80 5.39 10.58
CA GLY A 2 9.88 5.74 11.68
C GLY A 2 9.18 7.11 11.55
N GLY A 3 9.11 7.66 10.34
CA GLY A 3 8.28 8.85 10.08
C GLY A 3 6.79 8.48 10.02
N THR A 4 5.95 9.39 10.50
CA THR A 4 4.48 9.31 10.43
C THR A 4 3.93 10.43 9.54
N TRP A 5 2.62 10.45 9.27
CA TRP A 5 1.97 11.57 8.58
C TRP A 5 1.84 12.80 9.47
N PHE A 6 1.45 12.57 10.72
CA PHE A 6 1.18 13.57 11.74
C PHE A 6 1.79 13.15 13.09
N ASP A 7 2.07 14.13 13.94
CA ASP A 7 2.41 13.92 15.35
C ASP A 7 1.15 13.87 16.24
N GLU A 8 1.34 13.68 17.55
CA GLU A 8 0.25 13.63 18.55
C GLU A 8 -0.57 14.93 18.64
N ARG A 9 -0.02 16.05 18.15
CA ARG A 9 -0.69 17.36 18.10
C ARG A 9 -1.36 17.60 16.74
N HIS A 10 -1.54 16.55 15.93
CA HIS A 10 -2.07 16.61 14.58
C HIS A 10 -1.29 17.57 13.65
N GLN A 11 -0.01 17.81 13.92
CA GLN A 11 0.86 18.60 13.05
C GLN A 11 1.58 17.68 12.07
N THR A 12 1.71 18.11 10.82
CA THR A 12 2.40 17.29 9.81
C THR A 12 3.88 17.13 10.11
N THR A 13 4.33 15.89 9.99
CA THR A 13 5.73 15.47 10.18
C THR A 13 6.45 15.27 8.85
N LEU A 14 5.90 15.75 7.73
CA LEU A 14 6.45 15.55 6.38
C LEU A 14 7.87 16.09 6.22
N SER A 15 8.20 17.18 6.91
CA SER A 15 9.55 17.78 6.94
C SER A 15 10.38 17.40 8.18
N SER A 16 9.92 16.43 8.99
CA SER A 16 10.66 15.97 10.17
C SER A 16 11.96 15.24 9.78
N ALA A 17 12.91 15.15 10.71
CA ALA A 17 14.17 14.43 10.48
C ALA A 17 13.95 12.98 10.05
N LYS A 18 12.97 12.29 10.64
CA LYS A 18 12.64 10.89 10.29
C LYS A 18 12.07 10.76 8.88
N SER A 19 11.21 11.70 8.47
CA SER A 19 10.63 11.73 7.11
C SER A 19 11.67 12.08 6.05
N LEU A 20 12.51 13.09 6.30
CA LEU A 20 13.62 13.44 5.41
C LEU A 20 14.58 12.26 5.25
N ALA A 21 14.91 11.56 6.34
CA ALA A 21 15.76 10.37 6.26
C ALA A 21 15.10 9.22 5.48
N ALA A 22 13.77 9.09 5.52
CA ALA A 22 13.04 8.12 4.69
C ALA A 22 13.08 8.50 3.20
N LEU A 23 12.87 9.77 2.87
CA LEU A 23 12.95 10.29 1.50
C LEU A 23 14.35 10.13 0.92
N GLU A 24 15.38 10.38 1.71
CA GLU A 24 16.77 10.21 1.27
C GLU A 24 17.14 8.73 1.10
N TRP A 25 16.61 7.85 1.97
CA TRP A 25 16.75 6.40 1.77
C TRP A 25 16.07 5.96 0.47
N LEU A 26 14.86 6.44 0.19
CA LEU A 26 14.13 6.13 -1.05
C LEU A 26 14.93 6.60 -2.28
N ARG A 27 15.42 7.85 -2.26
CA ARG A 27 16.28 8.40 -3.30
C ARG A 27 17.48 7.51 -3.56
N ARG A 28 18.18 7.09 -2.50
CA ARG A 28 19.39 6.26 -2.61
C ARG A 28 19.08 4.90 -3.20
N VAL A 29 18.06 4.21 -2.70
CA VAL A 29 17.72 2.85 -3.16
C VAL A 29 17.31 2.88 -4.63
N LEU A 30 16.43 3.80 -5.02
CA LEU A 30 16.00 3.90 -6.41
C LEU A 30 17.14 4.37 -7.33
N GLY A 31 17.95 5.34 -6.90
CA GLY A 31 19.08 5.82 -7.69
C GLY A 31 20.20 4.80 -7.88
N GLN A 32 20.33 3.81 -6.99
CA GLN A 32 21.38 2.78 -7.06
C GLN A 32 20.90 1.46 -7.67
N TYR A 33 19.64 1.09 -7.45
CA TYR A 33 19.15 -0.28 -7.73
C TYR A 33 17.94 -0.36 -8.65
N ALA A 34 17.32 0.78 -9.02
CA ALA A 34 16.20 0.78 -9.96
C ALA A 34 16.65 1.23 -11.36
N PRO A 35 15.85 0.99 -12.41
CA PRO A 35 16.12 1.50 -13.74
C PRO A 35 16.32 3.03 -13.76
N PRO A 36 17.18 3.57 -14.65
CA PRO A 36 17.46 5.01 -14.71
C PRO A 36 16.21 5.89 -14.90
N ASP A 37 15.16 5.35 -15.51
CA ASP A 37 13.89 6.04 -15.80
C ASP A 37 12.76 5.71 -14.82
N VAL A 38 13.06 5.08 -13.67
CA VAL A 38 12.07 4.68 -12.63
C VAL A 38 11.18 5.84 -12.17
N ALA A 39 11.65 7.09 -12.26
CA ALA A 39 10.85 8.28 -11.96
C ALA A 39 9.59 8.43 -12.84
N ARG A 40 9.52 7.72 -13.97
CA ARG A 40 8.39 7.71 -14.91
C ARG A 40 7.46 6.53 -14.70
N TYR A 41 7.79 5.60 -13.80
CA TYR A 41 7.08 4.34 -13.69
C TYR A 41 5.83 4.53 -12.83
N GLY A 42 4.68 4.17 -13.37
CA GLY A 42 3.48 3.88 -12.61
C GLY A 42 3.45 2.41 -12.19
N TRP A 43 2.28 1.99 -11.72
CA TRP A 43 2.06 0.61 -11.30
C TRP A 43 2.20 -0.37 -12.48
N GLN A 44 1.68 0.00 -13.65
CA GLN A 44 1.71 -0.83 -14.86
C GLN A 44 3.14 -1.05 -15.36
N GLU A 45 3.98 -0.01 -15.41
CA GLU A 45 5.35 -0.11 -15.89
C GLU A 45 6.21 -0.93 -14.92
N ALA A 46 6.08 -0.69 -13.61
CA ALA A 46 6.84 -1.41 -12.59
C ALA A 46 6.44 -2.89 -12.49
N SER A 47 5.14 -3.20 -12.54
CA SER A 47 4.65 -4.58 -12.55
C SER A 47 5.12 -5.32 -13.81
N SER A 48 5.01 -4.71 -14.99
CA SER A 48 5.47 -5.32 -16.25
C SER A 48 6.96 -5.64 -16.21
N LEU A 49 7.80 -4.73 -15.68
CA LEU A 49 9.23 -4.98 -15.53
C LEU A 49 9.52 -6.25 -14.70
N PHE A 50 8.78 -6.45 -13.60
CA PHE A 50 8.92 -7.63 -12.76
C PHE A 50 8.40 -8.90 -13.44
N LEU A 51 7.21 -8.84 -14.06
CA LEU A 51 6.63 -9.95 -14.80
C LEU A 51 7.51 -10.40 -15.98
N ASP A 52 8.24 -9.48 -16.60
CA ASP A 52 9.21 -9.78 -17.65
C ASP A 52 10.52 -10.43 -17.14
N GLY A 53 10.68 -10.60 -15.82
CA GLY A 53 11.90 -11.12 -15.20
C GLY A 53 13.07 -10.14 -15.20
N ARG A 54 12.79 -8.84 -15.36
CA ARG A 54 13.81 -7.78 -15.45
C ARG A 54 14.05 -7.06 -14.13
N ALA A 55 13.36 -7.46 -13.06
CA ALA A 55 13.60 -7.01 -11.70
C ALA A 55 13.68 -8.21 -10.74
N ALA A 56 14.72 -8.25 -9.91
CA ALA A 56 14.90 -9.33 -8.93
C ALA A 56 13.98 -9.17 -7.70
N MET A 57 13.58 -7.94 -7.38
CA MET A 57 12.68 -7.62 -6.28
C MET A 57 11.63 -6.61 -6.75
N TYR A 58 10.39 -6.79 -6.30
CA TYR A 58 9.31 -5.84 -6.50
C TYR A 58 8.50 -5.70 -5.21
N LEU A 59 8.39 -4.46 -4.72
CA LEU A 59 7.66 -4.14 -3.49
C LEU A 59 6.26 -3.64 -3.85
N ASP A 60 5.26 -4.50 -3.65
CA ASP A 60 3.86 -4.18 -3.95
C ASP A 60 2.90 -4.89 -2.99
N GLY A 61 1.62 -4.54 -3.06
CA GLY A 61 0.54 -5.23 -2.37
C GLY A 61 0.20 -6.58 -3.01
N SER A 62 -0.54 -7.39 -2.26
CA SER A 62 -0.82 -8.78 -2.64
C SER A 62 -1.67 -8.95 -3.90
N SER A 63 -2.30 -7.88 -4.40
CA SER A 63 -3.05 -7.88 -5.66
C SER A 63 -2.21 -8.18 -6.90
N ILE A 64 -0.88 -8.13 -6.80
CA ILE A 64 0.02 -8.52 -7.89
C ILE A 64 0.09 -10.04 -8.07
N TYR A 65 -0.29 -10.83 -7.06
CA TYR A 65 -0.17 -12.28 -7.08
C TYR A 65 -0.85 -12.96 -8.28
N PRO A 66 -2.12 -12.69 -8.61
CA PRO A 66 -2.74 -13.27 -9.80
C PRO A 66 -2.05 -12.86 -11.11
N LEU A 67 -1.45 -11.66 -11.15
CA LEU A 67 -0.70 -11.24 -12.33
C LEU A 67 0.61 -12.03 -12.49
N ILE A 68 1.26 -12.38 -11.39
CA ILE A 68 2.50 -13.18 -11.38
C ILE A 68 2.22 -14.64 -11.71
N GLU A 69 1.20 -15.24 -11.10
CA GLU A 69 1.00 -16.70 -11.15
C GLU A 69 -0.11 -17.17 -12.07
N GLU A 70 -1.14 -16.34 -12.34
CA GLU A 70 -2.35 -16.76 -13.06
C GLU A 70 -2.49 -16.13 -14.45
N SER A 71 -1.77 -15.04 -14.76
CA SER A 71 -2.01 -14.25 -15.99
C SER A 71 -1.57 -14.91 -17.30
N GLY A 72 -0.74 -15.95 -17.24
CA GLY A 72 -0.10 -16.57 -18.41
C GLY A 72 0.96 -15.71 -19.12
N ASN A 73 1.03 -14.42 -18.82
CA ASN A 73 1.99 -13.47 -19.42
C ASN A 73 3.24 -13.26 -18.56
N SER A 74 3.28 -13.82 -17.36
CA SER A 74 4.40 -13.72 -16.42
C SER A 74 5.52 -14.69 -16.79
N ARG A 75 6.73 -14.17 -17.02
CA ARG A 75 7.95 -14.97 -17.25
C ARG A 75 8.57 -15.51 -15.97
N VAL A 76 8.09 -15.03 -14.82
CA VAL A 76 8.60 -15.38 -13.48
C VAL A 76 7.64 -16.25 -12.68
N SER A 77 6.52 -16.70 -13.27
CA SER A 77 5.60 -17.61 -12.59
C SER A 77 6.35 -18.83 -12.04
N SER A 78 5.96 -19.27 -10.84
CA SER A 78 6.57 -20.36 -10.08
C SER A 78 8.04 -20.16 -9.69
N GLN A 79 8.60 -18.97 -9.90
CA GLN A 79 9.98 -18.61 -9.53
C GLN A 79 10.06 -17.51 -8.48
N VAL A 80 8.91 -17.00 -8.01
CA VAL A 80 8.83 -15.89 -7.05
C VAL A 80 8.69 -16.40 -5.63
N GLY A 81 9.52 -15.87 -4.73
CA GLY A 81 9.32 -15.98 -3.28
C GLY A 81 8.61 -14.75 -2.73
N TYR A 82 7.82 -14.93 -1.69
CA TYR A 82 7.04 -13.87 -1.05
C TYR A 82 7.52 -13.63 0.38
N GLY A 83 7.62 -12.36 0.78
CA GLY A 83 8.10 -11.99 2.10
C GLY A 83 7.51 -10.67 2.59
N PRO A 84 7.66 -10.37 3.89
CA PRO A 84 7.23 -9.11 4.46
C PRO A 84 8.10 -7.95 3.93
N PHE A 85 7.58 -6.73 4.05
CA PHE A 85 8.40 -5.53 3.82
C PHE A 85 9.61 -5.52 4.76
N PRO A 86 10.81 -5.21 4.24
CA PRO A 86 12.03 -5.21 5.05
C PRO A 86 11.93 -4.18 6.17
N ALA A 87 12.35 -4.57 7.37
CA ALA A 87 12.38 -3.67 8.51
C ALA A 87 13.46 -2.59 8.33
N GLY A 88 13.10 -1.33 8.63
CA GLY A 88 14.07 -0.25 8.74
C GLY A 88 14.42 0.06 10.20
N PRO A 89 15.23 1.10 10.46
CA PRO A 89 15.57 1.54 11.84
C PRO A 89 14.38 1.93 12.73
N GLY A 90 13.20 2.11 12.15
CA GLY A 90 11.96 2.39 12.88
C GLY A 90 11.02 1.20 12.96
N GLY A 91 11.50 -0.02 12.69
CA GLY A 91 10.70 -1.23 12.54
C GLY A 91 10.24 -1.50 11.11
N SER A 92 9.47 -2.59 10.95
CA SER A 92 8.71 -2.87 9.73
C SER A 92 7.34 -2.21 9.83
N ALA A 93 6.84 -1.68 8.71
CA ALA A 93 5.54 -1.03 8.62
C ALA A 93 4.91 -1.36 7.26
N ALA A 94 4.43 -2.60 7.11
CA ALA A 94 3.65 -2.97 5.93
C ALA A 94 2.34 -2.17 5.91
N VAL A 95 2.03 -1.56 4.77
CA VAL A 95 0.76 -0.85 4.61
C VAL A 95 -0.34 -1.86 4.30
N VAL A 96 -1.39 -1.88 5.11
CA VAL A 96 -2.58 -2.71 4.86
C VAL A 96 -3.70 -1.81 4.35
N ALA A 97 -3.99 -1.94 3.05
CA ALA A 97 -5.14 -1.28 2.44
C ALA A 97 -6.38 -2.17 2.57
N VAL A 98 -7.42 -1.65 3.23
CA VAL A 98 -8.70 -2.36 3.38
C VAL A 98 -9.69 -1.84 2.34
N ARG A 99 -10.29 -2.76 1.58
CA ARG A 99 -11.41 -2.45 0.70
C ARG A 99 -12.71 -2.87 1.40
N GLY A 100 -13.42 -1.88 1.92
CA GLY A 100 -14.73 -2.06 2.55
C GLY A 100 -15.88 -1.82 1.57
N MET A 101 -17.04 -2.36 1.90
CA MET A 101 -18.31 -2.05 1.23
C MET A 101 -19.26 -1.41 2.24
N ALA A 102 -20.05 -0.44 1.79
CA ALA A 102 -20.98 0.29 2.64
C ALA A 102 -22.32 0.55 1.91
N ILE A 103 -23.39 0.72 2.67
CA ILE A 103 -24.71 1.10 2.15
C ILE A 103 -24.84 2.61 2.25
N ALA A 104 -25.09 3.29 1.12
CA ALA A 104 -25.39 4.72 1.12
C ALA A 104 -26.65 5.00 1.94
N LYS A 105 -26.62 6.05 2.77
CA LYS A 105 -27.75 6.42 3.64
C LYS A 105 -29.03 6.68 2.85
N GLN A 106 -28.92 7.15 1.61
CA GLN A 106 -30.03 7.47 0.71
C GLN A 106 -30.45 6.29 -0.20
N SER A 107 -29.92 5.08 0.03
CA SER A 107 -30.24 3.91 -0.78
C SER A 107 -31.75 3.66 -0.77
N ARG A 108 -32.32 3.44 -1.97
CA ARG A 108 -33.72 3.03 -2.13
C ARG A 108 -33.95 1.55 -1.81
N ASN A 109 -32.87 0.77 -1.68
CA ASN A 109 -32.92 -0.68 -1.46
C ASN A 109 -31.98 -1.13 -0.31
N PRO A 110 -32.12 -0.59 0.91
CA PRO A 110 -31.17 -0.86 2.00
C PRO A 110 -31.18 -2.33 2.45
N GLN A 111 -32.33 -3.00 2.43
CA GLN A 111 -32.45 -4.41 2.80
C GLN A 111 -31.76 -5.35 1.80
N ALA A 112 -31.98 -5.13 0.49
CA ALA A 112 -31.32 -5.92 -0.55
C ALA A 112 -29.80 -5.67 -0.54
N ALA A 113 -29.36 -4.42 -0.36
CA ALA A 113 -27.95 -4.10 -0.19
C ALA A 113 -27.34 -4.80 1.03
N TRP A 114 -28.07 -4.87 2.15
CA TRP A 114 -27.62 -5.60 3.35
C TRP A 114 -27.45 -7.10 3.11
N LEU A 115 -28.38 -7.74 2.41
CA LEU A 115 -28.25 -9.14 2.01
C LEU A 115 -27.05 -9.36 1.08
N PHE A 116 -26.84 -8.46 0.13
CA PHE A 116 -25.66 -8.50 -0.75
C PHE A 116 -24.36 -8.39 0.04
N LEU A 117 -24.25 -7.45 0.99
CA LEU A 117 -23.06 -7.29 1.83
C LEU A 117 -22.77 -8.56 2.64
N GLN A 118 -23.79 -9.21 3.20
CA GLN A 118 -23.63 -10.47 3.93
C GLN A 118 -23.12 -11.59 3.03
N TRP A 119 -23.66 -11.72 1.81
CA TRP A 119 -23.18 -12.70 0.84
C TRP A 119 -21.74 -12.40 0.39
N ALA A 120 -21.47 -11.16 -0.05
CA ALA A 120 -20.19 -10.74 -0.61
C ALA A 120 -19.04 -10.79 0.42
N SER A 121 -19.34 -10.56 1.69
CA SER A 121 -18.38 -10.70 2.80
C SER A 121 -18.46 -12.06 3.51
N GLY A 122 -19.31 -12.97 3.02
CA GLY A 122 -19.53 -14.28 3.62
C GLY A 122 -18.33 -15.22 3.48
N PRO A 123 -18.25 -16.30 4.28
CA PRO A 123 -17.11 -17.22 4.30
C PRO A 123 -16.71 -17.74 2.92
N ALA A 124 -17.68 -18.08 2.06
CA ALA A 124 -17.41 -18.60 0.71
C ALA A 124 -16.73 -17.56 -0.20
N MET A 125 -17.17 -16.30 -0.16
CA MET A 125 -16.59 -15.25 -1.00
C MET A 125 -15.23 -14.82 -0.48
N VAL A 126 -15.08 -14.72 0.84
CA VAL A 126 -13.79 -14.41 1.47
C VAL A 126 -12.77 -15.53 1.23
N ARG A 127 -13.20 -16.80 1.26
CA ARG A 127 -12.37 -17.94 0.88
C ARG A 127 -11.87 -17.81 -0.57
N LYS A 128 -12.74 -17.43 -1.51
CA LYS A 128 -12.33 -17.16 -2.91
C LYS A 128 -11.27 -16.07 -2.99
N ALA A 129 -11.44 -14.97 -2.27
CA ALA A 129 -10.43 -13.91 -2.25
C ALA A 129 -9.07 -14.42 -1.74
N LEU A 130 -9.05 -15.23 -0.67
CA LEU A 130 -7.80 -15.80 -0.16
C LEU A 130 -7.08 -16.70 -1.18
N MET A 131 -7.83 -17.53 -1.91
CA MET A 131 -7.25 -18.42 -2.93
C MET A 131 -6.54 -17.65 -4.06
N HIS A 132 -6.89 -16.38 -4.27
CA HIS A 132 -6.22 -15.48 -5.21
C HIS A 132 -5.16 -14.57 -4.56
N GLY A 133 -4.58 -15.00 -3.43
CA GLY A 133 -3.48 -14.26 -2.78
C GLY A 133 -3.89 -12.94 -2.12
N ILE A 134 -5.17 -12.74 -1.81
CA ILE A 134 -5.63 -11.50 -1.16
C ILE A 134 -5.62 -11.65 0.36
N LEU A 135 -5.09 -10.64 1.06
CA LEU A 135 -5.24 -10.54 2.52
C LEU A 135 -6.71 -10.39 2.89
N VAL A 136 -7.24 -11.34 3.66
CA VAL A 136 -8.64 -11.36 4.09
C VAL A 136 -8.80 -11.06 5.58
N ALA A 137 -9.84 -10.29 5.91
CA ALA A 137 -10.13 -9.88 7.28
C ALA A 137 -10.73 -10.99 8.16
N ARG A 138 -11.30 -12.05 7.56
CA ARG A 138 -11.98 -13.11 8.31
C ARG A 138 -10.96 -14.13 8.84
N HIS A 139 -10.75 -14.13 10.16
CA HIS A 139 -9.81 -15.04 10.81
C HIS A 139 -10.11 -16.53 10.53
N SER A 140 -11.39 -16.93 10.53
CA SER A 140 -11.76 -18.33 10.28
C SER A 140 -11.39 -18.82 8.88
N THR A 141 -11.25 -17.93 7.89
CA THR A 141 -10.80 -18.31 6.54
C THR A 141 -9.34 -18.78 6.56
N TRP A 142 -8.50 -18.23 7.44
CA TRP A 142 -7.11 -18.67 7.62
C TRP A 142 -6.98 -20.03 8.31
N GLN A 143 -8.06 -20.56 8.87
CA GLN A 143 -8.07 -21.92 9.43
C GLN A 143 -8.43 -22.98 8.37
N ASP A 144 -9.05 -22.58 7.25
CA ASP A 144 -9.38 -23.47 6.13
C ASP A 144 -8.08 -24.02 5.52
N ARG A 145 -7.94 -25.35 5.53
CA ARG A 145 -6.75 -26.04 5.01
C ARG A 145 -6.67 -25.98 3.49
N ILE A 146 -7.81 -26.07 2.81
CA ILE A 146 -7.87 -26.06 1.34
C ILE A 146 -7.57 -24.65 0.85
N ALA A 147 -8.19 -23.63 1.45
CA ALA A 147 -7.92 -22.24 1.05
C ALA A 147 -6.43 -21.86 1.21
N ARG A 148 -5.78 -22.40 2.24
CA ARG A 148 -4.34 -22.21 2.46
C ARG A 148 -3.45 -23.02 1.53
N SER A 149 -3.89 -24.17 1.01
CA SER A 149 -3.09 -24.96 0.07
C SER A 149 -3.08 -24.40 -1.34
N GLU A 150 -4.08 -23.58 -1.70
CA GLU A 150 -4.13 -22.90 -3.01
C GLU A 150 -3.20 -21.69 -3.12
N VAL A 151 -2.60 -21.24 -2.01
CA VAL A 151 -1.67 -20.11 -1.97
C VAL A 151 -0.29 -20.57 -1.47
N PRO A 152 0.81 -20.03 -2.02
CA PRO A 152 2.16 -20.31 -1.53
C PRO A 152 2.27 -20.06 -0.02
N ALA A 153 2.95 -20.97 0.68
CA ALA A 153 3.03 -20.94 2.14
C ALA A 153 3.71 -19.67 2.67
N ASP A 154 4.73 -19.19 1.96
CA ASP A 154 5.45 -17.95 2.24
C ASP A 154 4.56 -16.70 2.02
N LEU A 155 3.74 -16.68 0.97
CA LEU A 155 2.74 -15.63 0.76
C LEU A 155 1.69 -15.63 1.87
N ALA A 156 1.13 -16.80 2.20
CA ALA A 156 0.14 -16.94 3.26
C ALA A 156 0.70 -16.49 4.62
N GLN A 157 1.98 -16.75 4.89
CA GLN A 157 2.66 -16.28 6.09
C GLN A 157 2.85 -14.75 6.06
N SER A 158 3.38 -14.21 4.95
CA SER A 158 3.57 -12.75 4.77
C SER A 158 2.27 -11.97 4.94
N LEU A 159 1.16 -12.47 4.38
CA LEU A 159 -0.16 -11.86 4.52
C LEU A 159 -0.67 -11.86 5.97
N GLN A 160 -0.49 -12.96 6.70
CA GLN A 160 -0.88 -13.02 8.11
C GLN A 160 -0.02 -12.10 8.98
N ASP A 161 1.28 -11.99 8.70
CA ASP A 161 2.17 -11.09 9.42
C ASP A 161 1.84 -9.61 9.14
N ALA A 162 1.53 -9.28 7.89
CA ALA A 162 1.00 -7.98 7.52
C ALA A 162 -0.35 -7.70 8.18
N GLY A 163 -1.24 -8.69 8.29
CA GLY A 163 -2.52 -8.54 9.00
C GLY A 163 -2.38 -8.27 10.49
N ARG A 164 -1.28 -8.71 11.13
CA ARG A 164 -1.02 -8.50 12.56
C ARG A 164 -0.28 -7.19 12.85
N THR A 165 0.71 -6.86 12.03
CA THR A 165 1.67 -5.78 12.28
C THR A 165 1.51 -4.58 11.35
N GLY A 166 0.69 -4.73 10.31
CA GLY A 166 0.50 -3.71 9.30
C GLY A 166 -0.25 -2.48 9.80
N VAL A 167 0.03 -1.36 9.15
CA VAL A 167 -0.56 -0.06 9.47
C VAL A 167 -1.56 0.36 8.38
N PRO A 168 -2.73 0.92 8.73
CA PRO A 168 -3.73 1.35 7.75
C PRO A 168 -3.40 2.72 7.11
N ALA A 169 -2.19 3.23 7.31
CA ALA A 169 -1.77 4.59 6.96
C ALA A 169 -1.30 4.74 5.50
N TRP A 170 -2.09 4.25 4.54
CA TRP A 170 -1.73 4.23 3.11
C TRP A 170 -1.71 5.61 2.43
N ALA A 171 -2.39 6.59 3.02
CA ALA A 171 -2.44 7.97 2.56
C ALA A 171 -2.49 8.94 3.76
N PRO A 172 -2.16 10.22 3.55
CA PRO A 172 -2.35 11.25 4.58
C PRO A 172 -3.83 11.25 5.04
N PRO A 173 -4.10 11.06 6.34
CA PRO A 173 -5.47 11.01 6.85
C PRO A 173 -6.07 12.42 6.98
N VAL A 174 -6.38 13.02 5.82
CA VAL A 174 -7.06 14.32 5.68
C VAL A 174 -8.36 14.14 4.89
N VAL A 175 -9.37 14.98 5.13
CA VAL A 175 -10.67 14.97 4.44
C VAL A 175 -10.47 15.14 2.93
N ALA A 176 -9.66 16.12 2.51
CA ALA A 176 -9.29 16.32 1.11
C ALA A 176 -8.15 15.38 0.69
N ILE A 177 -8.37 14.07 0.80
CA ILE A 177 -7.36 13.03 0.59
C ILE A 177 -6.66 13.14 -0.78
N THR A 178 -7.38 13.48 -1.84
CA THR A 178 -6.81 13.66 -3.19
C THR A 178 -5.76 14.76 -3.19
N SER A 179 -6.11 15.95 -2.70
CA SER A 179 -5.17 17.08 -2.59
C SER A 179 -4.01 16.77 -1.63
N GLY A 180 -4.28 16.08 -0.52
CA GLY A 180 -3.22 15.61 0.40
C GLY A 180 -2.21 14.70 -0.30
N ARG A 181 -2.68 13.74 -1.11
CA ARG A 181 -1.83 12.84 -1.89
C ARG A 181 -1.04 13.57 -2.96
N GLU A 182 -1.62 14.57 -3.64
CA GLU A 182 -0.89 15.38 -4.62
C GLU A 182 0.26 16.17 -3.97
N ILE A 183 0.04 16.75 -2.78
CA ILE A 183 1.07 17.48 -2.04
C ILE A 183 2.24 16.55 -1.70
N VAL A 184 1.95 15.38 -1.11
CA VAL A 184 2.97 14.39 -0.76
C VAL A 184 3.65 13.81 -2.01
N GLY A 185 2.88 13.57 -3.07
CA GLY A 185 3.39 13.05 -4.34
C GLY A 185 4.47 13.94 -4.96
N ARG A 186 4.34 15.27 -4.85
CA ARG A 186 5.40 16.19 -5.30
C ARG A 186 6.69 16.04 -4.50
N VAL A 187 6.59 15.82 -3.19
CA VAL A 187 7.76 15.59 -2.32
C VAL A 187 8.46 14.28 -2.67
N LEU A 188 7.67 13.22 -2.91
CA LEU A 188 8.21 11.94 -3.37
C LEU A 188 8.90 12.08 -4.74
N THR A 189 8.27 12.75 -5.70
CA THR A 189 8.86 13.01 -7.02
C THR A 189 10.18 13.77 -6.92
N ALA A 190 10.27 14.79 -6.07
CA ALA A 190 11.51 15.51 -5.83
C ALA A 190 12.62 14.58 -5.30
N ALA A 191 12.28 13.67 -4.38
CA ALA A 191 13.22 12.67 -3.87
C ALA A 191 13.69 11.69 -4.96
N VAL A 192 12.77 11.15 -5.76
CA VAL A 192 13.11 10.19 -6.83
C VAL A 192 13.95 10.85 -7.93
N LYS A 193 13.65 12.10 -8.30
CA LYS A 193 14.42 12.87 -9.29
C LYS A 193 15.75 13.42 -8.78
N GLY A 194 16.01 13.29 -7.48
CA GLY A 194 17.22 13.81 -6.86
C GLY A 194 17.28 15.33 -6.71
N GLU A 195 16.12 15.99 -6.69
CA GLU A 195 15.95 17.44 -6.48
C GLU A 195 16.17 17.83 -5.00
N ASP A 196 15.90 19.10 -4.63
CA ASP A 196 15.96 19.56 -3.24
C ASP A 196 14.83 18.96 -2.39
N VAL A 197 15.11 17.79 -1.81
CA VAL A 197 14.20 17.03 -0.95
C VAL A 197 13.77 17.83 0.27
N ARG A 198 14.69 18.60 0.88
CA ARG A 198 14.40 19.36 2.10
C ARG A 198 13.48 20.54 1.80
N GLY A 199 13.76 21.29 0.74
CA GLY A 199 12.90 22.38 0.27
C GLY A 199 11.52 21.88 -0.15
N ALA A 200 11.47 20.77 -0.89
CA ALA A 200 10.22 20.14 -1.30
C ALA A 200 9.40 19.69 -0.08
N ALA A 201 10.01 18.99 0.88
CA ALA A 201 9.33 18.54 2.10
C ALA A 201 8.84 19.70 2.98
N THR A 202 9.62 20.77 3.08
CA THR A 202 9.24 21.99 3.84
C THR A 202 8.04 22.68 3.18
N THR A 203 8.06 22.82 1.86
CA THR A 203 6.93 23.36 1.09
C THR A 203 5.70 22.46 1.19
N GLY A 204 5.88 21.14 1.06
CA GLY A 204 4.80 20.17 1.22
C GLY A 204 4.18 20.23 2.62
N ALA A 205 4.99 20.33 3.67
CA ALA A 205 4.53 20.45 5.05
C ALA A 205 3.74 21.76 5.28
N ARG A 206 4.14 22.87 4.64
CA ARG A 206 3.36 24.11 4.66
C ARG A 206 2.02 23.94 3.95
N ASN A 207 2.03 23.42 2.72
CA ASN A 207 0.82 23.24 1.92
C ASN A 207 -0.16 22.26 2.59
N LEU A 208 0.33 21.21 3.25
CA LEU A 208 -0.53 20.27 3.95
C LEU A 208 -1.17 20.91 5.19
N ARG A 209 -0.45 21.75 5.93
CA ARG A 209 -1.03 22.55 7.03
C ARG A 209 -2.12 23.50 6.53
N GLU A 210 -1.87 24.20 5.42
CA GLU A 210 -2.87 25.09 4.80
C GLU A 210 -4.11 24.33 4.32
N LEU A 211 -3.93 23.13 3.75
CA LEU A 211 -5.04 22.25 3.37
C LEU A 211 -5.86 21.86 4.59
N MET A 212 -5.21 21.36 5.65
CA MET A 212 -5.88 20.94 6.87
C MET A 212 -6.61 22.09 7.55
N ALA A 213 -6.03 23.28 7.56
CA ALA A 213 -6.68 24.48 8.11
C ALA A 213 -7.98 24.83 7.37
N LYS A 214 -8.13 24.44 6.09
CA LYS A 214 -9.35 24.67 5.31
C LYS A 214 -10.36 23.52 5.41
N THR A 215 -9.89 22.28 5.58
CA THR A 215 -10.75 21.09 5.42
C THR A 215 -11.10 20.39 6.72
N GLU A 216 -10.32 20.58 7.78
CA GLU A 216 -10.49 19.88 9.06
C GLU A 216 -11.14 20.76 10.15
N GLN A 217 -11.51 22.00 9.82
CA GLN A 217 -12.31 22.83 10.71
C GLN A 217 -13.74 22.28 10.73
N ARG A 218 -14.16 21.77 11.89
CA ARG A 218 -15.54 21.41 12.18
C ARG A 218 -16.30 22.61 12.74
#